data_AF-A0A7Y6A677-F1
#
_entry.id   AF-A0A7Y6A677-F1
#
_cell.length_a   1.000
_cell.length_b   1.000
_cell.length_c   1.000
_cell.angle_alpha   90.00
_cell.angle_beta   90.00
_cell.angle_gamma   90.00
#
_symmetry.space_group_name_H-M   'P 1'
#
loop_
_entity.id
_entity.type
_entity.pdbx_description
1 polymer ?
#
loop_
_entity_poly.entity_id
_entity_poly.type
_entity_poly.pdbx_seq_one_letter_code
_entity_poly.pdbx_strand_id
1 'polypeptide(L)'
;MRPTVNASSTASSTATTPAGSKAAAGARAPHTVRRGELSAFLRSRRERITPEDVGLPTGSRRRTPGLRREEVAQLAGVGVTWYTWLEQGRPIRASAQVLDAVARTLRLDVAEREHLYRLAGIPSVTHPEGDHVSPQVQVILDHLDPLPAAVYNARWDVLAWNRTYSMIFPGVSTDRFTERNVMWSVFTKPDCCCPFVDPASEMP
;
A
#
# COMPACT_ATOMS: atom_id res chain seq x y z
N MET A 1 -63.86 -41.87 9.33
CA MET A 1 -63.94 -40.40 9.41
C MET A 1 -62.94 -39.81 8.41
N ARG A 2 -63.38 -39.57 7.17
CA ARG A 2 -62.71 -38.65 6.21
C ARG A 2 -62.97 -37.19 6.70
N PRO A 3 -62.29 -36.11 6.24
CA PRO A 3 -61.67 -35.98 4.90
C PRO A 3 -60.42 -35.05 4.77
N THR A 4 -59.82 -35.09 3.56
CA THR A 4 -59.28 -33.99 2.71
C THR A 4 -58.22 -32.99 3.19
N VAL A 5 -57.07 -32.88 2.51
CA VAL A 5 -56.67 -31.87 1.45
C VAL A 5 -56.76 -30.40 1.93
N ASN A 6 -55.91 -29.43 1.57
CA ASN A 6 -55.13 -29.21 0.36
C ASN A 6 -54.13 -28.04 0.61
N ALA A 7 -53.13 -27.94 -0.25
CA ALA A 7 -52.30 -26.74 -0.43
C ALA A 7 -53.09 -25.60 -1.09
N SER A 8 -52.68 -24.33 -0.86
CA SER A 8 -52.76 -23.13 -1.74
C SER A 8 -52.50 -21.87 -0.90
N SER A 9 -51.42 -21.10 -1.13
CA SER A 9 -51.28 -20.05 -2.17
C SER A 9 -52.17 -18.82 -1.95
N THR A 10 -51.57 -17.66 -1.69
CA THR A 10 -51.77 -16.31 -2.32
C THR A 10 -51.15 -15.23 -1.41
N ALA A 11 -50.11 -14.52 -1.84
CA ALA A 11 -50.06 -13.35 -2.74
C ALA A 11 -50.27 -11.99 -2.03
N SER A 12 -49.21 -11.19 -2.08
CA SER A 12 -49.11 -9.73 -2.28
C SER A 12 -50.24 -8.80 -1.81
N SER A 13 -49.88 -7.71 -1.12
CA SER A 13 -49.71 -6.38 -1.75
C SER A 13 -49.90 -5.20 -0.78
N THR A 14 -48.93 -4.27 -0.82
CA THR A 14 -49.02 -2.79 -0.72
C THR A 14 -49.64 -2.10 0.50
N ALA A 15 -48.83 -1.26 1.14
CA ALA A 15 -49.18 0.15 1.35
C ALA A 15 -47.91 1.04 1.33
N THR A 16 -47.87 1.91 0.34
CA THR A 16 -46.94 3.02 0.15
C THR A 16 -47.41 4.25 0.94
N THR A 17 -46.51 4.99 1.58
CA THR A 17 -46.44 6.48 1.53
C THR A 17 -45.06 6.94 2.02
N PRO A 18 -44.41 7.90 1.33
CA PRO A 18 -43.05 8.32 1.60
C PRO A 18 -43.00 9.52 2.57
N ALA A 19 -42.01 9.55 3.46
CA ALA A 19 -41.56 10.76 4.11
C ALA A 19 -40.07 10.95 3.81
N GLY A 20 -39.74 12.07 3.19
CA GLY A 20 -38.40 12.35 2.69
C GLY A 20 -37.35 12.39 3.79
N SER A 21 -36.14 11.97 3.43
CA SER A 21 -34.93 12.44 4.10
C SER A 21 -33.97 12.97 3.04
N LYS A 22 -34.06 14.29 2.86
CA LYS A 22 -33.13 15.10 2.09
C LYS A 22 -31.93 15.39 2.98
N ALA A 23 -31.08 14.40 3.23
CA ALA A 23 -29.86 14.59 4.03
C ALA A 23 -28.81 13.49 3.78
N ALA A 24 -28.14 13.51 2.62
CA ALA A 24 -26.91 12.73 2.42
C ALA A 24 -25.98 13.30 1.31
N ALA A 25 -26.07 14.60 1.01
CA ALA A 25 -25.31 15.21 -0.09
C ALA A 25 -23.86 15.62 0.29
N GLY A 26 -23.50 15.63 1.58
CA GLY A 26 -22.20 16.16 2.05
C GLY A 26 -21.02 15.18 2.03
N ALA A 27 -21.26 13.88 2.31
CA ALA A 27 -20.17 12.90 2.47
C ALA A 27 -19.72 12.23 1.15
N ARG A 28 -20.50 12.38 0.06
CA ARG A 28 -20.27 11.70 -1.22
C ARG A 28 -19.25 12.40 -2.13
N ALA A 29 -19.03 13.70 -1.92
CA ALA A 29 -18.14 14.53 -2.72
C ALA A 29 -16.65 14.10 -2.65
N PRO A 30 -16.01 13.94 -1.47
CA PRO A 30 -14.57 13.67 -1.40
C PRO A 30 -14.19 12.31 -1.98
N HIS A 31 -15.02 11.28 -1.81
CA HIS A 31 -14.76 9.96 -2.37
C HIS A 31 -14.90 9.90 -3.89
N THR A 32 -15.80 10.70 -4.47
CA THR A 32 -16.01 10.74 -5.91
C THR A 32 -14.88 11.49 -6.61
N VAL A 33 -14.41 12.59 -6.00
CA VAL A 33 -13.24 13.35 -6.48
C VAL A 33 -11.98 12.50 -6.46
N ARG A 34 -11.66 11.84 -5.33
CA ARG A 34 -10.48 10.94 -5.24
C ARG A 34 -10.51 9.80 -6.26
N ARG A 35 -11.69 9.26 -6.58
CA ARG A 35 -11.84 8.22 -7.61
C ARG A 35 -11.59 8.76 -9.01
N GLY A 36 -12.05 9.97 -9.31
CA GLY A 36 -11.74 10.64 -10.57
C GLY A 36 -10.24 10.92 -10.72
N GLU A 37 -9.58 11.34 -9.64
CA GLU A 37 -8.13 11.52 -9.59
C GLU A 37 -7.38 10.19 -9.78
N LEU A 38 -7.83 9.11 -9.13
CA LEU A 38 -7.30 7.75 -9.32
C LEU A 38 -7.40 7.31 -10.78
N SER A 39 -8.56 7.52 -11.40
CA SER A 39 -8.78 7.23 -12.81
C SER A 39 -7.81 7.96 -13.74
N ALA A 40 -7.69 9.28 -13.54
CA ALA A 40 -6.80 10.12 -14.35
C ALA A 40 -5.33 9.71 -14.16
N PHE A 41 -4.93 9.45 -12.92
CA PHE A 41 -3.59 9.01 -12.57
C PHE A 41 -3.24 7.68 -13.25
N LEU A 42 -4.06 6.64 -13.08
CA LEU A 42 -3.80 5.32 -13.67
C LEU A 42 -3.76 5.37 -15.20
N ARG A 43 -4.66 6.14 -15.81
CA ARG A 43 -4.66 6.35 -17.26
C ARG A 43 -3.37 7.00 -17.74
N SER A 44 -2.93 8.07 -17.08
CA SER A 44 -1.69 8.76 -17.42
C SER A 44 -0.47 7.83 -17.32
N ARG A 45 -0.35 7.05 -16.24
CA ARG A 45 0.77 6.12 -16.05
C ARG A 45 0.76 4.97 -17.05
N ARG A 46 -0.42 4.46 -17.41
CA ARG A 46 -0.59 3.44 -18.46
C ARG A 46 -0.20 3.96 -19.84
N GLU A 47 -0.60 5.18 -20.19
CA GLU A 47 -0.29 5.79 -21.49
C GLU A 47 1.20 6.18 -21.63
N ARG A 48 1.91 6.36 -20.50
CA ARG A 48 3.37 6.64 -20.47
C ARG A 48 4.23 5.43 -20.83
N ILE A 49 3.81 4.21 -20.46
CA ILE A 49 4.65 3.01 -20.59
C ILE A 49 4.43 2.37 -21.95
N THR A 50 5.54 2.07 -22.62
CA THR A 50 5.51 1.38 -23.91
C THR A 50 5.44 -0.13 -23.72
N PRO A 51 4.91 -0.89 -24.68
CA PRO A 51 4.98 -2.35 -24.66
C PRO A 51 6.41 -2.88 -24.51
N GLU A 52 7.39 -2.21 -25.11
CA GLU A 52 8.80 -2.61 -25.07
C GLU A 52 9.41 -2.52 -23.67
N ASP A 53 9.01 -1.50 -22.89
CA ASP A 53 9.45 -1.32 -21.49
C ASP A 53 9.09 -2.49 -20.56
N VAL A 54 8.14 -3.33 -20.98
CA VAL A 54 7.64 -4.50 -20.25
C VAL A 54 7.83 -5.81 -21.03
N GLY A 55 8.67 -5.80 -22.07
CA GLY A 55 9.04 -6.98 -22.84
C GLY A 55 7.95 -7.50 -23.79
N LEU A 56 6.94 -6.68 -24.11
CA LEU A 56 5.91 -7.01 -25.08
C LEU A 56 6.30 -6.50 -26.48
N PRO A 57 5.99 -7.26 -27.55
CA PRO A 57 6.28 -6.81 -28.91
C PRO A 57 5.43 -5.58 -29.28
N THR A 58 6.05 -4.67 -30.02
CA THR A 58 5.38 -3.56 -30.71
C THR A 58 4.55 -4.09 -31.88
N GLY A 59 3.38 -4.66 -31.56
CA GLY A 59 2.40 -5.08 -32.56
C GLY A 59 1.91 -3.92 -33.44
N SER A 60 1.36 -4.27 -34.62
CA SER A 60 0.97 -3.34 -35.69
C SER A 60 0.03 -2.19 -35.26
N ARG A 61 0.12 -1.06 -36.00
CA ARG A 61 -0.66 0.19 -35.93
C ARG A 61 -1.59 0.32 -34.71
N ARG A 62 -1.00 0.69 -33.55
CA ARG A 62 -1.73 0.91 -32.30
C ARG A 62 -2.45 2.27 -32.31
N ARG A 63 -3.69 2.31 -31.78
CA ARG A 63 -4.44 3.56 -31.53
C ARG A 63 -4.18 4.17 -30.15
N THR A 64 -3.68 3.36 -29.23
CA THR A 64 -3.35 3.78 -27.86
C THR A 64 -1.83 3.97 -27.77
N PRO A 65 -1.34 5.13 -27.26
CA PRO A 65 0.09 5.46 -27.27
C PRO A 65 0.94 4.58 -26.34
N GLY A 66 0.36 4.00 -25.28
CA GLY A 66 1.04 3.12 -24.34
C GLY A 66 0.39 1.75 -24.18
N LEU A 67 0.52 1.16 -22.99
CA LEU A 67 -0.08 -0.13 -22.68
C LEU A 67 -1.61 -0.12 -22.81
N ARG A 68 -2.17 -1.23 -23.30
CA ARG A 68 -3.61 -1.48 -23.29
C ARG A 68 -4.06 -1.95 -21.92
N ARG A 69 -5.36 -1.84 -21.65
CA ARG A 69 -5.93 -2.34 -20.39
C ARG A 69 -5.76 -3.85 -20.25
N GLU A 70 -5.87 -4.58 -21.35
CA GLU A 70 -5.66 -6.03 -21.35
C GLU A 70 -4.21 -6.38 -20.99
N GLU A 71 -3.25 -5.63 -21.55
CA GLU A 71 -1.81 -5.85 -21.32
C GLU A 71 -1.45 -5.58 -19.84
N VAL A 72 -1.93 -4.48 -19.26
CA VAL A 72 -1.70 -4.19 -17.83
C VAL A 72 -2.34 -5.26 -16.95
N ALA A 73 -3.58 -5.66 -17.25
CA ALA A 73 -4.28 -6.68 -16.47
C ALA A 73 -3.54 -8.02 -16.50
N GLN A 74 -3.05 -8.43 -17.67
CA GLN A 74 -2.26 -9.65 -17.84
C GLN A 74 -0.96 -9.60 -17.05
N LEU A 75 -0.18 -8.52 -17.18
CA LEU A 75 1.11 -8.35 -16.49
C LEU A 75 0.94 -8.25 -14.96
N ALA A 76 -0.15 -7.63 -14.49
CA ALA A 76 -0.46 -7.50 -13.07
C ALA A 76 -1.16 -8.74 -12.48
N GLY A 77 -1.50 -9.75 -13.30
CA GLY A 77 -2.22 -10.95 -12.83
C GLY A 77 -3.64 -10.67 -12.34
N VAL A 78 -4.33 -9.69 -12.92
CA VAL A 78 -5.70 -9.31 -12.56
C VAL A 78 -6.66 -9.46 -13.74
N GLY A 79 -7.96 -9.52 -13.47
CA GLY A 79 -8.97 -9.55 -14.54
C GLY A 79 -9.03 -8.23 -15.32
N VAL A 80 -9.16 -8.30 -16.65
CA VAL A 80 -9.28 -7.12 -17.54
C VAL A 80 -10.45 -6.22 -17.13
N THR A 81 -11.60 -6.81 -16.85
CA THR A 81 -12.80 -6.09 -16.39
C THR A 81 -12.54 -5.39 -15.06
N TRP A 82 -11.81 -6.03 -14.16
CA TRP A 82 -11.46 -5.46 -12.86
C TRP A 82 -10.54 -4.24 -13.02
N TYR A 83 -9.47 -4.35 -13.80
CA TYR A 83 -8.58 -3.21 -14.08
C TYR A 83 -9.32 -2.07 -14.79
N THR A 84 -10.25 -2.41 -15.68
CA THR A 84 -11.10 -1.42 -16.36
C THR A 84 -11.98 -0.67 -15.36
N TRP A 85 -12.56 -1.35 -14.37
CA TRP A 85 -13.34 -0.69 -13.31
C TRP A 85 -12.47 0.18 -12.40
N LEU A 86 -11.23 -0.24 -12.12
CA LEU A 86 -10.26 0.54 -11.37
C LEU A 86 -9.93 1.85 -12.12
N GLU A 87 -9.56 1.75 -13.40
CA GLU A 87 -9.24 2.92 -14.23
C GLU A 87 -10.46 3.82 -14.47
N GLN A 88 -11.68 3.28 -14.43
CA GLN A 88 -12.93 4.05 -14.50
C GLN A 88 -13.36 4.68 -13.17
N GLY A 89 -12.66 4.40 -12.07
CA GLY A 89 -12.97 4.99 -10.77
C GLY A 89 -14.29 4.46 -10.20
N ARG A 90 -14.69 3.24 -10.58
CA ARG A 90 -15.89 2.60 -10.04
C ARG A 90 -15.71 2.27 -8.55
N PRO A 91 -16.80 2.18 -7.77
CA PRO A 91 -16.75 1.76 -6.37
C PRO A 91 -16.35 0.28 -6.23
N ILE A 92 -15.06 -0.02 -6.35
CA ILE A 92 -14.51 -1.35 -6.11
C ILE A 92 -13.55 -1.32 -4.92
N ARG A 93 -13.43 -2.44 -4.22
CA ARG A 93 -12.40 -2.62 -3.20
C ARG A 93 -11.14 -3.16 -3.87
N ALA A 94 -10.04 -2.43 -3.77
CA ALA A 94 -8.72 -2.92 -4.14
C ALA A 94 -8.01 -3.41 -2.88
N SER A 95 -7.26 -4.51 -2.97
CA SER A 95 -6.32 -4.91 -1.91
C SER A 95 -4.97 -4.25 -2.15
N ALA A 96 -4.17 -4.11 -1.09
CA ALA A 96 -2.82 -3.56 -1.22
C ALA A 96 -1.95 -4.40 -2.17
N GLN A 97 -2.06 -5.73 -2.11
CA GLN A 97 -1.37 -6.66 -2.99
C GLN A 97 -1.69 -6.43 -4.48
N VAL A 98 -2.96 -6.14 -4.79
CA VAL A 98 -3.36 -5.86 -6.18
C VAL A 98 -2.84 -4.51 -6.63
N LEU A 99 -2.89 -3.49 -5.78
CA LEU A 99 -2.29 -2.18 -6.10
C LEU A 99 -0.78 -2.28 -6.29
N ASP A 100 -0.10 -3.16 -5.55
CA ASP A 100 1.32 -3.44 -5.74
C ASP A 100 1.64 -4.09 -7.08
N ALA A 101 0.84 -5.08 -7.48
CA ALA A 101 0.99 -5.70 -8.79
C ALA A 101 0.79 -4.68 -9.92
N VAL A 102 -0.19 -3.79 -9.78
CA VAL A 102 -0.43 -2.69 -10.73
C VAL A 102 0.71 -1.67 -10.70
N ALA A 103 1.21 -1.28 -9.52
CA ALA A 103 2.30 -0.32 -9.38
C ALA A 103 3.61 -0.85 -10.01
N ARG A 104 3.94 -2.14 -9.80
CA ARG A 104 5.10 -2.78 -10.44
C ARG A 104 4.95 -2.85 -11.95
N THR A 105 3.77 -3.25 -12.43
CA THR A 105 3.47 -3.33 -13.87
C THR A 105 3.58 -1.96 -14.54
N LEU A 106 3.08 -0.91 -13.86
CA LEU A 106 3.15 0.46 -14.32
C LEU A 106 4.47 1.16 -13.94
N ARG A 107 5.49 0.39 -13.52
CA ARG A 107 6.84 0.85 -13.14
C ARG A 107 6.81 2.17 -12.36
N LEU A 108 5.91 2.25 -11.37
CA LEU A 108 5.73 3.46 -10.57
C LEU A 108 6.94 3.66 -9.66
N ASP A 109 7.40 4.91 -9.57
CA ASP A 109 8.38 5.30 -8.56
C ASP A 109 7.76 5.33 -7.15
N VAL A 110 8.59 5.60 -6.14
CA VAL A 110 8.18 5.61 -4.74
C VAL A 110 7.06 6.62 -4.48
N ALA A 111 7.20 7.84 -4.99
CA ALA A 111 6.24 8.92 -4.78
C ALA A 111 4.92 8.64 -5.52
N GLU A 112 5.01 8.13 -6.75
CA GLU A 112 3.87 7.69 -7.56
C GLU A 112 3.10 6.56 -6.87
N ARG A 113 3.80 5.59 -6.26
CA ARG A 113 3.18 4.49 -5.53
C ARG A 113 2.48 5.01 -4.26
N GLU A 114 3.11 5.86 -3.47
CA GLU A 114 2.47 6.48 -2.30
C GLU A 114 1.21 7.28 -2.70
N HIS A 115 1.29 8.01 -3.80
CA HIS A 115 0.15 8.74 -4.34
C HIS A 115 -0.99 7.81 -4.75
N LEU A 116 -0.67 6.68 -5.41
CA LEU A 116 -1.65 5.64 -5.75
C LEU A 116 -2.41 5.14 -4.51
N TYR A 117 -1.70 4.81 -3.43
CA TYR A 117 -2.30 4.36 -2.17
C TYR A 117 -3.21 5.41 -1.54
N ARG A 118 -2.75 6.66 -1.52
CA ARG A 118 -3.52 7.80 -0.99
C ARG A 118 -4.82 8.00 -1.77
N LEU A 119 -4.78 7.92 -3.10
CA LEU A 119 -5.96 8.03 -3.97
C LEU A 119 -6.91 6.84 -3.81
N ALA A 120 -6.37 5.63 -3.61
CA ALA A 120 -7.16 4.42 -3.36
C ALA A 120 -7.77 4.37 -1.94
N GLY A 121 -7.34 5.26 -1.02
CA GLY A 121 -7.81 5.29 0.35
C GLY A 121 -7.32 4.09 1.18
N ILE A 122 -6.19 3.50 0.80
CA ILE A 122 -5.55 2.39 1.51
C ILE A 122 -4.29 2.95 2.17
N PRO A 123 -4.01 2.63 3.45
CA PRO A 123 -2.73 2.96 4.06
C PRO A 123 -1.60 2.44 3.17
N SER A 124 -0.62 3.28 2.84
CA SER A 124 0.51 2.85 2.02
C SER A 124 1.21 1.68 2.72
N VAL A 125 1.30 0.54 2.03
CA VAL A 125 2.21 -0.52 2.47
C VAL A 125 3.60 0.03 2.20
N THR A 126 4.28 0.51 3.25
CA THR A 126 5.68 0.90 3.18
C THR A 126 6.42 -0.29 2.58
N HIS A 127 6.90 -0.21 1.34
CA HIS A 127 7.79 -1.24 0.80
C HIS A 127 9.17 -1.04 1.40
N PRO A 128 9.92 -2.12 1.68
CA PRO A 128 11.27 -2.06 2.21
C PRO A 128 12.27 -1.67 1.11
N GLU A 129 12.06 -0.52 0.47
CA GLU A 129 13.00 0.01 -0.52
C GLU A 129 13.36 1.43 -0.09
N GLY A 130 14.40 1.47 0.73
CA GLY A 130 14.99 2.68 1.28
C GLY A 130 16.05 2.37 2.35
N ASP A 131 16.73 1.22 2.26
CA ASP A 131 17.78 0.83 3.23
C ASP A 131 19.11 1.55 2.99
N HIS A 132 19.12 2.53 2.07
CA HIS A 132 20.31 3.27 1.69
C HIS A 132 20.21 4.70 2.19
N VAL A 133 20.99 4.97 3.23
CA VAL A 133 21.25 6.31 3.74
C VAL A 133 22.29 6.96 2.84
N SER A 134 22.07 8.22 2.44
CA SER A 134 23.04 8.93 1.60
C SER A 134 24.36 9.14 2.37
N PRO A 135 25.52 9.11 1.70
CA PRO A 135 26.82 9.28 2.37
C PRO A 135 26.93 10.56 3.21
N GLN A 136 26.24 11.63 2.82
CA GLN A 136 26.19 12.90 3.53
C GLN A 136 25.56 12.78 4.93
N VAL A 137 24.58 11.89 5.09
CA VAL A 137 23.96 11.64 6.39
C VAL A 137 24.95 10.92 7.32
N GLN A 138 25.79 10.02 6.79
CA GLN A 138 26.84 9.39 7.60
C GLN A 138 27.84 10.42 8.13
N VAL A 139 28.23 11.41 7.30
CA VAL A 139 29.10 12.51 7.75
C VAL A 139 28.48 13.28 8.91
N ILE A 140 27.17 13.54 8.87
CA ILE A 140 26.47 14.21 9.98
C ILE A 140 26.50 13.33 11.24
N LEU A 141 26.23 12.04 11.11
CA LEU A 141 26.25 11.08 12.24
C LEU A 141 27.64 11.01 12.89
N ASP A 142 28.70 10.97 12.08
CA ASP A 142 30.08 10.92 12.56
C ASP A 142 30.46 12.19 13.31
N HIS A 143 29.95 13.36 12.89
CA HIS A 143 30.16 14.63 13.60
C HIS A 143 29.41 14.74 14.95
N LEU A 144 28.45 13.86 15.20
CA LEU A 144 27.75 13.82 16.49
C LEU A 144 28.52 13.03 17.56
N ASP A 145 29.61 12.31 17.22
CA ASP A 145 30.42 11.64 18.23
C ASP A 145 30.97 12.65 19.27
N PRO A 146 30.93 12.35 20.59
CA PRO A 146 30.60 11.05 21.20
C PRO A 146 29.11 10.90 21.61
N LEU A 147 28.20 11.72 21.09
CA LEU A 147 26.76 11.54 21.33
C LEU A 147 26.25 10.38 20.46
N PRO A 148 25.58 9.36 21.02
CA PRO A 148 25.08 8.25 20.24
C PRO A 148 23.98 8.72 19.27
N ALA A 149 24.12 8.41 17.98
CA ALA A 149 23.18 8.81 16.94
C ALA A 149 22.95 7.69 15.92
N ALA A 150 21.71 7.55 15.48
CA ALA A 150 21.28 6.59 14.46
C ALA A 150 20.08 7.09 13.65
N VAL A 151 19.90 6.52 12.47
CA VAL A 151 18.77 6.77 11.57
C VAL A 151 17.90 5.53 11.52
N TYR A 152 16.59 5.73 11.69
CA TYR A 152 15.58 4.68 11.62
C TYR A 152 14.62 4.92 10.45
N ASN A 153 14.11 3.84 9.88
CA ASN A 153 12.93 3.92 9.01
C ASN A 153 11.62 3.88 9.83
N ALA A 154 10.48 4.02 9.16
CA ALA A 154 9.16 3.99 9.79
C ALA A 154 8.79 2.62 10.43
N ARG A 155 9.54 1.56 10.12
CA ARG A 155 9.37 0.22 10.68
C ARG A 155 10.29 -0.03 11.88
N TRP A 156 11.14 0.92 12.26
CA TRP A 156 12.18 0.79 13.29
C TRP A 156 13.41 -0.03 12.87
N ASP A 157 13.67 -0.20 11.57
CA ASP A 157 14.94 -0.73 11.10
C ASP A 157 16.03 0.34 11.22
N VAL A 158 17.19 -0.03 11.76
CA VAL A 158 18.36 0.87 11.84
C VAL A 158 19.08 0.89 10.50
N LEU A 159 19.11 2.06 9.86
CA LEU A 159 19.67 2.23 8.52
C LEU A 159 21.12 2.74 8.51
N ALA A 160 21.49 3.58 9.47
CA ALA A 160 22.84 4.11 9.66
C ALA A 160 23.05 4.52 11.12
N TRP A 161 24.30 4.53 11.59
CA TRP A 161 24.65 4.86 12.97
C TRP A 161 26.09 5.39 13.06
N ASN A 162 26.40 6.11 14.15
CA ASN A 162 27.78 6.48 14.47
C ASN A 162 28.46 5.46 15.38
N ARG A 163 29.78 5.62 15.57
CA ARG A 163 30.57 4.69 16.38
C ARG A 163 30.01 4.57 17.79
N THR A 164 29.65 5.68 18.42
CA THR A 164 29.18 5.68 19.81
C THR A 164 27.87 4.92 19.98
N TYR A 165 26.94 5.03 19.04
CA TYR A 165 25.71 4.23 19.05
C TYR A 165 25.99 2.72 19.01
N SER A 166 26.93 2.28 18.18
CA SER A 166 27.29 0.85 18.08
C SER A 166 27.93 0.28 19.35
N MET A 167 28.52 1.12 20.21
CA MET A 167 29.09 0.69 21.49
C MET A 167 27.99 0.42 22.53
N ILE A 168 26.88 1.17 22.46
CA ILE A 168 25.71 1.00 23.35
C ILE A 168 24.82 -0.13 22.84
N PHE A 169 24.67 -0.26 21.51
CA PHE A 169 23.84 -1.26 20.86
C PHE A 169 24.65 -2.17 19.93
N PRO A 170 25.49 -3.09 20.44
CA PRO A 170 26.40 -3.90 19.61
C PRO A 170 25.71 -4.71 18.50
N GLY A 171 24.48 -5.17 18.77
CA GLY A 171 23.65 -5.92 17.83
C GLY A 171 23.44 -5.22 16.48
N VAL A 172 23.43 -3.88 16.46
CA VAL A 172 23.27 -3.12 15.21
C VAL A 172 24.35 -3.43 14.18
N SER A 173 25.57 -3.77 14.64
CA SER A 173 26.71 -4.06 13.79
C SER A 173 26.84 -5.54 13.43
N THR A 174 26.41 -6.43 14.32
CA THR A 174 26.60 -7.88 14.19
C THR A 174 25.42 -8.61 13.58
N ASP A 175 24.20 -8.09 13.76
CA ASP A 175 22.98 -8.80 13.41
C ASP A 175 22.68 -8.72 11.91
N ARG A 176 21.91 -9.68 11.40
CA ARG A 176 21.42 -9.62 10.02
C ARG A 176 20.55 -8.39 9.85
N PHE A 177 20.46 -7.86 8.63
CA PHE A 177 19.69 -6.64 8.38
C PHE A 177 18.23 -6.72 8.91
N THR A 178 17.57 -7.85 8.73
CA THR A 178 16.21 -8.12 9.27
C THR A 178 16.13 -8.14 10.80
N GLU A 179 17.25 -8.36 11.48
CA GLU A 179 17.38 -8.41 12.93
C GLU A 179 17.85 -7.05 13.51
N ARG A 180 18.28 -6.10 12.66
CA ARG A 180 18.56 -4.69 13.02
C ARG A 180 17.29 -3.85 13.13
N ASN A 181 16.18 -4.49 13.47
CA ASN A 181 14.94 -3.82 13.81
C ASN A 181 14.90 -3.66 15.34
N VAL A 182 14.77 -2.41 15.81
CA VAL A 182 14.77 -2.12 17.25
C VAL A 182 13.58 -2.79 17.93
N MET A 183 12.39 -2.70 17.32
CA MET A 183 11.17 -3.29 17.87
C MET A 183 11.27 -4.82 17.93
N TRP A 184 11.83 -5.45 16.90
CA TRP A 184 12.09 -6.89 16.91
C TRP A 184 13.09 -7.30 17.99
N SER A 185 14.18 -6.55 18.14
CA SER A 185 15.20 -6.84 19.14
C SER A 185 14.64 -6.82 20.56
N VAL A 186 13.75 -5.86 20.84
CA VAL A 186 13.03 -5.75 22.11
C VAL A 186 12.23 -7.00 22.45
N PHE A 187 11.49 -7.57 21.49
CA PHE A 187 10.54 -8.66 21.76
C PHE A 187 11.12 -10.06 21.57
N THR A 188 12.26 -10.20 20.90
CA THR A 188 12.78 -11.51 20.49
C THR A 188 14.16 -11.84 21.04
N LYS A 189 14.93 -10.84 21.50
CA LYS A 189 16.21 -11.14 22.15
C LYS A 189 15.96 -11.64 23.56
N PRO A 190 16.72 -12.66 24.02
CA PRO A 190 16.71 -13.06 25.42
C PRO A 190 17.08 -11.89 26.34
N ASP A 191 16.57 -11.87 27.57
CA ASP A 191 16.79 -10.79 28.55
C ASP A 191 18.28 -10.46 28.76
N CYS A 192 19.16 -11.46 28.70
CA CYS A 192 20.60 -11.26 28.85
C CYS A 192 21.27 -10.49 27.69
N CYS A 193 20.58 -10.38 26.56
CA CYS A 193 21.05 -9.76 25.32
C CYS A 193 20.15 -8.61 24.85
N CYS A 194 19.11 -8.28 25.63
CA CYS A 194 18.24 -7.15 25.35
C CYS A 194 19.00 -5.87 25.69
N PRO A 195 19.10 -4.89 24.77
CA PRO A 195 19.84 -3.67 25.04
C PRO A 195 19.07 -2.67 25.92
N PHE A 196 17.80 -2.95 26.24
CA PHE A 196 16.97 -2.15 27.13
C PHE A 196 17.15 -2.63 28.56
N VAL A 197 17.54 -1.70 29.44
CA VAL A 197 17.96 -2.02 30.81
C VAL A 197 16.74 -2.23 31.71
N ASP A 198 15.65 -1.49 31.46
CA ASP A 198 14.38 -1.65 32.14
C ASP A 198 13.20 -1.66 31.14
N PRO A 199 12.93 -2.81 30.51
CA PRO A 199 11.84 -2.94 29.54
C PRO A 199 10.47 -2.54 30.09
N ALA A 200 10.25 -2.65 31.40
CA ALA A 200 8.96 -2.37 32.04
C ALA A 200 8.72 -0.86 32.25
N SER A 201 9.77 -0.03 32.25
CA SER A 201 9.65 1.43 32.39
C SER A 201 10.02 2.20 31.12
N GLU A 202 10.82 1.61 30.23
CA GLU A 202 11.30 2.24 29.00
C GLU A 202 10.37 2.02 27.79
N MET A 203 9.42 1.08 27.89
CA MET A 203 8.42 0.81 26.84
C MET A 203 7.05 1.43 27.15
N PRO A 204 6.35 1.97 26.14
CA PRO A 204 4.99 2.52 26.29
C PRO A 204 3.91 1.45 26.50
#